data_AF-A0A6L9Q8R4-F1
#
_entry.id   AF-A0A6L9Q8R4-F1
#
_cell.length_a   1.000
_cell.length_b   1.000
_cell.length_c   1.000
_cell.angle_alpha   90.00
_cell.angle_beta   90.00
_cell.angle_gamma   90.00
#
_symmetry.space_group_name_H-M   'P 1'
#
loop_
_entity.id
_entity.type
_entity.pdbx_description
1 polymer ?
#
loop_
_entity_poly.entity_id
_entity_poly.type
_entity_poly.pdbx_seq_one_letter_code
_entity_poly.pdbx_strand_id
1 'polypeptide(L)'
;MNELNTLRSAVEGRVWLPGDPGFDDVRRPWNLAVEQPAAAVVEAAGADDVAALVRYARANGLGIATQPSGHGATGRTGGTVLLRTARLDTVEIDP
;
A
#
# COMPACT_ATOMS: atom_id res chain seq x y z
N MET A 1 10.72 17.55 -2.99
CA MET A 1 11.10 16.16 -3.32
C MET A 1 10.35 15.28 -2.34
N ASN A 2 9.49 14.37 -2.79
CA ASN A 2 8.63 13.60 -1.89
C ASN A 2 9.52 12.69 -1.03
N GLU A 3 9.55 12.87 0.29
CA GLU A 3 10.43 12.14 1.22
C GLU A 3 10.22 10.63 1.14
N LEU A 4 9.03 10.21 0.71
CA LEU A 4 8.63 8.82 0.48
C LEU A 4 9.20 8.20 -0.80
N ASN A 5 9.96 8.94 -1.62
CA ASN A 5 10.53 8.37 -2.85
C ASN A 5 11.49 7.20 -2.57
N THR A 6 12.12 7.19 -1.39
CA THR A 6 12.98 6.09 -0.93
C THR A 6 12.22 4.78 -0.72
N LEU A 7 10.90 4.81 -0.54
CA LEU A 7 10.06 3.61 -0.44
C LEU A 7 10.12 2.75 -1.71
N ARG A 8 10.25 3.38 -2.89
CA ARG A 8 10.42 2.67 -4.17
C ARG A 8 11.67 1.81 -4.24
N SER A 9 12.69 2.15 -3.46
CA SER A 9 13.93 1.36 -3.39
C SER A 9 13.89 0.33 -2.25
N ALA A 10 12.89 0.41 -1.36
CA ALA A 10 12.77 -0.48 -0.22
C ALA A 10 11.95 -1.75 -0.55
N VAL A 11 11.13 -1.72 -1.58
CA VAL A 11 10.28 -2.84 -2.03
C VAL A 11 10.49 -3.09 -3.52
N GLU A 12 10.31 -4.34 -3.95
CA GLU A 12 10.33 -4.74 -5.37
C GLU A 12 8.98 -4.45 -6.05
N GLY A 13 7.90 -4.52 -5.28
CA GLY A 13 6.54 -4.22 -5.72
C GLY A 13 6.34 -2.76 -6.14
N ARG A 14 5.13 -2.46 -6.61
CA ARG A 14 4.82 -1.11 -7.11
C ARG A 14 4.50 -0.15 -5.97
N VAL A 15 5.11 1.03 -6.02
CA VAL A 15 4.85 2.13 -5.08
C VAL A 15 4.27 3.32 -5.83
N TRP A 16 3.11 3.75 -5.39
CA TRP A 16 2.41 4.93 -5.87
C TRP A 16 2.44 6.03 -4.82
N LEU A 17 2.86 7.22 -5.23
CA LEU A 17 3.00 8.39 -4.39
C LEU A 17 2.06 9.51 -4.85
N PRO A 18 1.64 10.42 -3.96
CA PRO A 18 0.97 11.65 -4.36
C PRO A 18 1.72 12.39 -5.47
N GLY A 19 1.02 12.69 -6.56
CA GLY A 19 1.57 13.31 -7.77
C GLY A 19 1.92 12.33 -8.89
N ASP A 20 1.99 11.02 -8.63
CA ASP A 20 2.13 10.04 -9.69
C ASP A 20 0.86 9.97 -10.56
N PRO A 21 0.99 9.84 -11.89
CA PRO A 21 -0.13 9.47 -12.74
C PRO A 21 -0.75 8.15 -12.26
N GLY A 22 -2.05 8.18 -11.90
CA GLY A 22 -2.78 7.00 -11.42
C GLY A 22 -2.82 6.83 -9.90
N PHE A 23 -2.11 7.64 -9.10
CA PHE A 23 -2.17 7.57 -7.63
C PHE A 23 -3.60 7.67 -7.08
N ASP A 24 -4.37 8.61 -7.61
CA ASP A 24 -5.77 8.80 -7.21
C ASP A 24 -6.63 7.59 -7.55
N ASP A 25 -6.33 6.88 -8.63
CA ASP A 25 -7.09 5.70 -9.03
C ASP A 25 -6.81 4.52 -8.10
N VAL A 26 -5.53 4.25 -7.79
CA VAL A 26 -5.12 3.08 -6.98
C VAL A 26 -5.38 3.24 -5.48
N ARG A 27 -5.45 4.48 -4.98
CA ARG A 27 -5.83 4.74 -3.58
C ARG A 27 -7.33 4.63 -3.34
N ARG A 28 -8.17 4.63 -4.40
CA ARG A 28 -9.62 4.49 -4.23
C ARG A 28 -9.97 3.12 -3.65
N PRO A 29 -10.85 3.08 -2.64
CA PRO A 29 -11.38 1.82 -2.15
C PRO A 29 -12.50 1.29 -3.05
N TRP A 30 -12.98 0.10 -2.72
CA TRP A 30 -14.17 -0.47 -3.36
C TRP A 30 -15.42 0.40 -3.12
N ASN A 31 -15.61 0.91 -1.90
CA ASN A 31 -16.69 1.84 -1.61
C ASN A 31 -16.27 3.28 -1.95
N LEU A 32 -16.65 3.74 -3.14
CA LEU A 32 -16.27 5.05 -3.67
C LEU A 32 -16.78 6.25 -2.84
N ALA A 33 -17.70 6.05 -1.89
CA ALA A 33 -18.11 7.09 -0.94
C ALA A 33 -17.05 7.38 0.14
N VAL A 34 -16.01 6.56 0.26
CA VAL A 34 -14.94 6.71 1.25
C VAL A 34 -13.71 7.32 0.59
N GLU A 35 -13.32 8.52 1.03
CA GLU A 35 -12.05 9.12 0.66
C GLU A 35 -10.93 8.63 1.55
N GLN A 36 -9.77 8.33 0.97
CA GLN A 36 -8.59 7.85 1.69
C GLN A 36 -7.40 8.79 1.45
N PRO A 37 -7.04 9.66 2.42
CA PRO A 37 -5.88 10.55 2.31
C PRO A 37 -4.58 9.81 2.65
N ALA A 38 -4.34 8.68 1.97
CA ALA A 38 -3.16 7.86 2.17
C ALA A 38 -1.87 8.58 1.74
N ALA A 39 -0.78 8.32 2.44
CA ALA A 39 0.54 8.89 2.15
C ALA A 39 1.21 8.20 0.94
N ALA A 40 0.91 6.92 0.73
CA ALA A 40 1.36 6.13 -0.41
C ALA A 40 0.47 4.89 -0.59
N VAL A 41 0.58 4.22 -1.73
CA VAL A 41 0.03 2.87 -1.95
C VAL A 41 1.17 1.95 -2.36
N VAL A 42 1.27 0.77 -1.73
CA VAL A 42 2.21 -0.28 -2.09
C VAL A 42 1.44 -1.51 -2.53
N GLU A 43 1.72 -1.98 -3.74
CA GLU A 43 1.27 -3.28 -4.24
C GLU A 43 2.41 -4.28 -4.06
N ALA A 44 2.31 -5.14 -3.04
CA ALA A 44 3.35 -6.10 -2.73
C ALA A 44 3.45 -7.20 -3.81
N ALA A 45 4.68 -7.50 -4.22
CA ALA A 45 5.03 -8.62 -5.07
C ALA A 45 5.30 -9.92 -4.27
N GLY A 46 5.61 -9.81 -2.97
CA GLY A 46 5.90 -10.94 -2.11
C GLY A 46 5.88 -10.61 -0.63
N ALA A 47 6.18 -11.61 0.22
CA ALA A 47 6.30 -11.42 1.66
C ALA A 47 7.46 -10.49 2.05
N ASP A 48 8.54 -10.48 1.27
CA ASP A 48 9.70 -9.60 1.51
C ASP A 48 9.35 -8.12 1.37
N ASP A 49 8.49 -7.75 0.41
CA ASP A 49 7.94 -6.40 0.28
C ASP A 49 7.14 -5.99 1.52
N VAL A 50 6.31 -6.90 2.04
CA VAL A 50 5.52 -6.65 3.25
C VAL A 50 6.46 -6.40 4.43
N ALA A 51 7.48 -7.25 4.60
CA ALA A 51 8.46 -7.10 5.67
C ALA A 51 9.26 -5.80 5.54
N ALA A 52 9.66 -5.43 4.32
CA ALA A 52 10.37 -4.19 4.06
C ALA A 52 9.51 -2.95 4.29
N LEU A 53 8.24 -2.97 3.87
CA LEU A 53 7.28 -1.90 4.14
C LEU A 53 7.06 -1.72 5.65
N VAL A 54 6.92 -2.80 6.42
CA VAL A 54 6.77 -2.72 7.88
C VAL A 54 7.98 -2.05 8.52
N ARG A 55 9.21 -2.42 8.12
CA ARG A 55 10.45 -1.78 8.60
C ARG A 55 10.50 -0.30 8.20
N TYR A 56 10.18 0.01 6.96
CA TYR A 56 10.17 1.38 6.44
C TYR A 56 9.16 2.25 7.19
N ALA A 57 7.92 1.77 7.36
CA ALA A 57 6.87 2.50 8.03
C ALA A 57 7.24 2.81 9.49
N ARG A 58 7.80 1.83 10.22
CA ARG A 58 8.32 2.03 11.58
C ARG A 58 9.41 3.11 11.62
N ALA A 59 10.37 3.07 10.70
CA ALA A 59 11.49 4.02 10.67
C ALA A 59 11.03 5.46 10.36
N ASN A 60 9.93 5.62 9.63
CA ASN A 60 9.42 6.92 9.18
C ASN A 60 8.14 7.37 9.93
N GLY A 61 7.72 6.65 10.98
CA GLY A 61 6.52 6.99 11.75
C GLY A 61 5.20 6.89 10.98
N LEU A 62 5.13 6.04 9.95
CA LEU A 62 3.94 5.82 9.14
C LEU A 62 3.10 4.67 9.70
N GLY A 63 1.78 4.77 9.57
CA GLY A 63 0.87 3.63 9.73
C GLY A 63 0.80 2.76 8.47
N ILE A 64 0.24 1.56 8.60
CA ILE A 64 -0.08 0.69 7.47
C ILE A 64 -1.55 0.29 7.56
N ALA A 65 -2.27 0.40 6.44
CA ALA A 65 -3.63 -0.10 6.31
C ALA A 65 -3.68 -1.17 5.20
N THR A 66 -3.93 -2.42 5.58
CA THR A 66 -3.98 -3.56 4.67
C THR A 66 -5.35 -3.65 4.01
N GLN A 67 -5.38 -3.62 2.68
CA GLN A 67 -6.62 -3.66 1.90
C GLN A 67 -6.38 -4.37 0.57
N PRO A 68 -6.49 -5.71 0.48
CA PRO A 68 -6.19 -6.46 -0.74
C PRO A 68 -6.97 -5.93 -1.96
N SER A 69 -8.29 -5.79 -1.82
CA SER A 69 -9.21 -5.34 -2.88
C SER A 69 -9.87 -3.98 -2.60
N GLY A 70 -9.47 -3.29 -1.52
CA GLY A 70 -10.10 -2.03 -1.11
C GLY A 70 -11.38 -2.17 -0.28
N HIS A 71 -11.81 -3.39 0.06
CA HIS A 71 -12.84 -3.60 1.10
C HIS A 71 -12.32 -3.25 2.49
N GLY A 72 -13.24 -2.83 3.38
CA GLY A 72 -12.92 -2.45 4.75
C GLY A 72 -12.25 -1.07 4.90
N ALA A 73 -12.25 -0.26 3.84
CA ALA A 73 -11.67 1.06 3.87
C ALA A 73 -12.40 2.03 4.81
N THR A 74 -11.62 2.95 5.38
CA THR A 74 -12.12 4.04 6.23
C THR A 74 -11.46 5.35 5.80
N GLY A 75 -12.01 6.49 6.21
CA GLY A 75 -11.39 7.80 5.98
C GLY A 75 -10.15 8.08 6.85
N ARG A 76 -9.76 7.14 7.72
CA ARG A 76 -8.69 7.33 8.73
C ARG A 76 -7.34 6.84 8.22
N THR A 77 -6.93 7.23 7.01
CA THR A 77 -5.68 6.79 6.39
C THR A 77 -4.63 7.88 6.25
N GLY A 78 -4.83 9.03 6.89
CA GLY A 78 -3.82 10.08 6.98
C GLY A 78 -2.55 9.55 7.65
N GLY A 79 -1.39 9.79 7.03
CA GLY A 79 -0.09 9.29 7.52
C GLY A 79 0.08 7.77 7.41
N THR A 80 -0.70 7.10 6.56
CA THR A 80 -0.60 5.64 6.36
C THR A 80 -0.22 5.28 4.93
N VAL A 81 0.45 4.14 4.78
CA VAL A 81 0.63 3.47 3.49
C VAL A 81 -0.48 2.43 3.32
N LEU A 82 -1.22 2.49 2.20
CA LEU A 82 -2.14 1.41 1.85
C LEU A 82 -1.34 0.23 1.30
N LEU A 83 -1.49 -0.94 1.91
CA LEU A 83 -0.87 -2.17 1.43
C LEU A 83 -1.90 -2.99 0.65
N ARG A 84 -1.69 -3.16 -0.65
CA ARG A 84 -2.44 -4.05 -1.54
C ARG A 84 -1.70 -5.37 -1.67
N THR A 85 -2.37 -6.47 -1.34
CA THR A 85 -1.83 -7.83 -1.44
C THR A 85 -2.61 -8.70 -2.43
N ALA A 86 -3.45 -8.10 -3.29
CA ALA A 86 -4.25 -8.85 -4.26
C ALA A 86 -3.43 -9.73 -5.23
N ARG A 87 -2.14 -9.42 -5.41
CA ARG A 87 -1.22 -10.21 -6.26
C ARG A 87 -0.57 -11.39 -5.53
N LEU A 88 -0.78 -11.51 -4.21
CA LEU A 88 -0.35 -12.66 -3.42
C LEU A 88 -1.48 -13.69 -3.39
N ASP A 89 -1.78 -14.26 -4.56
CA ASP A 89 -2.97 -15.06 -4.85
C ASP A 89 -2.65 -16.54 -5.14
N THR A 90 -1.41 -16.97 -4.87
CA THR A 90 -0.99 -18.37 -5.04
C THR A 90 -1.70 -19.28 -4.05
N VAL A 91 -2.21 -20.41 -4.54
CA VAL A 91 -2.83 -21.47 -3.75
C VAL A 91 -2.12 -22.78 -4.04
N GLU A 92 -1.64 -23.46 -3.01
CA GLU A 92 -0.98 -24.76 -3.07
C GLU A 92 -1.83 -25.79 -2.30
N ILE A 93 -1.99 -26.99 -2.85
CA ILE A 93 -2.76 -28.09 -2.26
C ILE A 93 -1.86 -29.32 -2.26
N ASP A 94 -1.54 -29.82 -1.06
CA ASP A 94 -0.84 -31.09 -0.84
C ASP A 94 -1.89 -32.18 -0.52
N PRO A 95 -2.11 -33.18 -1.40
CA PRO A 95 -3.23 -34.13 -1.33
C PRO A 95 -3.11 -35.23 -0.26
#